data_AF-A0A2Z3H300-F1
#
_entry.id   AF-A0A2Z3H300-F1
#
_cell.length_a   1.000
_cell.length_b   1.000
_cell.length_c   1.000
_cell.angle_alpha   90.00
_cell.angle_beta   90.00
_cell.angle_gamma   90.00
#
_symmetry.space_group_name_H-M   'P 1'
#
loop_
_entity.id
_entity.type
_entity.pdbx_description
1 polymer ?
#
loop_
_entity_poly.entity_id
_entity_poly.type
_entity_poly.pdbx_seq_one_letter_code
_entity_poly.pdbx_strand_id
1 'polypeptide(L)'
;MRFRWLAALAVALASTGLANAQPKPLEPTIEVRLRSVNDLVDKFEYVAALAGKEDAAARVREFLKALSADKKGIEGIDPKQPFGAYALLEKEVANSPFVVMVPVADEEQFLKALEKHLGVTVEKGDEGTKKVPVPLAGEAHLRFANGYVYVSQKVKDLDAKALVKPATYFANDDGAIASLIVHVDRIPADLRAFAFGQFELGVNQERKKNEGNESPAEKKLKGLVFDAILAGTKGTLDDGKDLTIKLFADPKSDDLNAEVTFSAKSGTTTARNFSALGSKTSLPAGIVATANPAAKGNLKLAMTDGIKKEFSAAVDELFAEALKKAPDDQQAVLKSLIAAVGPTIKSGELDVAASLVGPNAKGHVHLITALAAKDGKEFEKFVKKFVGDYGDLIGAFVEIKLDVEKVGAFNLHRIELQQADENFEKIFGTKVFWLATSDTALAISIEPEGELIKKGLKAQPVPVAVASVDAAVAKLAPLAQPDAKPDELKALLKDAFGGNPAGKDTATFSIEGGEQLKVKFKLKGKAVRFGAGLDALKGK
;
A
#
# COMPACT_ATOMS: atom_id res chain seq x y z
N MET A 1 -17.92 59.32 -32.53
CA MET A 1 -17.40 58.04 -31.96
C MET A 1 -16.66 58.37 -30.67
N ARG A 2 -16.84 57.55 -29.60
CA ARG A 2 -15.93 57.43 -28.43
C ARG A 2 -15.91 58.70 -27.51
N PHE A 3 -16.23 58.69 -26.21
CA PHE A 3 -16.07 57.71 -25.14
C PHE A 3 -17.10 58.01 -24.02
N ARG A 4 -18.10 57.13 -23.87
CA ARG A 4 -19.05 57.07 -22.73
C ARG A 4 -18.54 56.06 -21.71
N TRP A 5 -17.51 56.39 -20.90
CA TRP A 5 -16.90 55.39 -19.99
C TRP A 5 -16.46 55.93 -18.62
N LEU A 6 -17.02 57.05 -18.14
CA LEU A 6 -16.68 57.58 -16.80
C LEU A 6 -17.87 57.75 -15.84
N ALA A 7 -19.10 57.45 -16.27
CA ALA A 7 -20.28 57.42 -15.39
C ALA A 7 -20.63 56.02 -14.85
N ALA A 8 -19.98 54.96 -15.36
CA ALA A 8 -20.22 53.58 -14.93
C ALA A 8 -19.43 53.18 -13.67
N LEU A 9 -18.47 54.00 -13.22
CA LEU A 9 -17.64 53.68 -12.04
C LEU A 9 -18.24 54.16 -10.71
N ALA A 10 -19.25 55.03 -10.74
CA ALA A 10 -19.85 55.61 -9.53
C ALA A 10 -21.12 54.90 -9.05
N VAL A 11 -21.72 54.01 -9.86
CA VAL A 11 -22.86 53.16 -9.46
C VAL A 11 -22.42 51.77 -8.98
N ALA A 12 -21.15 51.40 -9.21
CA ALA A 12 -20.58 50.13 -8.74
C ALA A 12 -20.16 50.14 -7.24
N LEU A 13 -20.23 51.30 -6.56
CA LEU A 13 -19.82 51.44 -5.15
C LEU A 13 -21.00 51.62 -4.17
N ALA A 14 -22.25 51.54 -4.66
CA ALA A 14 -23.47 51.64 -3.84
C ALA A 14 -24.31 50.35 -3.81
N SER A 15 -23.75 49.23 -4.25
CA SER A 15 -24.28 47.90 -3.92
C SER A 15 -23.38 47.24 -2.89
N THR A 16 -23.26 47.83 -1.70
CA THR A 16 -23.19 47.03 -0.47
C THR A 16 -24.54 46.36 -0.31
N GLY A 17 -24.86 45.46 -1.24
CA GLY A 17 -25.81 44.42 -0.97
C GLY A 17 -25.29 43.76 0.28
N LEU A 18 -26.15 43.69 1.29
CA LEU A 18 -26.12 42.61 2.26
C LEU A 18 -26.06 41.33 1.43
N ALA A 19 -24.86 40.90 1.08
CA ALA A 19 -24.61 39.53 0.73
C ALA A 19 -25.00 38.80 2.00
N ASN A 20 -26.27 38.37 2.07
CA ASN A 20 -26.64 37.24 2.87
C ASN A 20 -25.57 36.21 2.55
N ALA A 21 -24.62 36.05 3.48
CA ALA A 21 -23.60 35.05 3.38
C ALA A 21 -24.39 33.76 3.17
N GLN A 22 -24.44 33.27 1.93
CA GLN A 22 -25.00 31.96 1.69
C GLN A 22 -24.24 31.07 2.66
N PRO A 23 -24.93 30.35 3.55
CA PRO A 23 -24.24 29.49 4.51
C PRO A 23 -23.28 28.64 3.69
N LYS A 24 -21.98 28.74 4.02
CA LYS A 24 -20.95 27.99 3.31
C LYS A 24 -21.43 26.54 3.26
N PRO A 25 -21.36 25.88 2.08
CA PRO A 25 -21.75 24.48 1.97
C PRO A 25 -21.08 23.69 3.10
N LEU A 26 -21.86 22.84 3.77
CA LEU A 26 -21.33 21.99 4.83
C LEU A 26 -20.23 21.10 4.22
N GLU A 27 -19.00 21.26 4.67
CA GLU A 27 -17.83 20.52 4.17
C GLU A 27 -17.44 19.44 5.18
N PRO A 28 -17.72 18.15 4.89
CA PRO A 28 -17.38 17.07 5.82
C PRO A 28 -15.89 16.95 6.08
N THR A 29 -15.54 16.56 7.31
CA THR A 29 -14.17 16.12 7.67
C THR A 29 -13.97 14.65 7.30
N ILE A 30 -15.01 13.83 7.46
CA ILE A 30 -15.00 12.40 7.14
C ILE A 30 -16.18 12.08 6.23
N GLU A 31 -15.93 11.25 5.23
CA GLU A 31 -16.93 10.73 4.31
C GLU A 31 -16.78 9.22 4.18
N VAL A 32 -17.88 8.49 4.32
CA VAL A 32 -18.00 7.06 4.04
C VAL A 32 -18.98 6.92 2.88
N ARG A 33 -18.61 6.13 1.89
CA ARG A 33 -19.47 5.83 0.74
C ARG A 33 -19.49 4.33 0.54
N LEU A 34 -20.69 3.80 0.32
CA LEU A 34 -20.91 2.41 -0.03
C LEU A 34 -21.79 2.36 -1.29
N ARG A 35 -21.51 1.38 -2.13
CA ARG A 35 -22.32 1.12 -3.32
C ARG A 35 -23.77 0.81 -3.02
N SER A 36 -24.57 0.85 -4.07
CA SER A 36 -25.98 0.45 -4.01
C SER A 36 -26.14 -1.01 -3.57
N VAL A 37 -27.31 -1.36 -3.01
CA VAL A 37 -27.57 -2.76 -2.58
C VAL A 37 -27.36 -3.73 -3.74
N ASN A 38 -27.83 -3.38 -4.95
CA ASN A 38 -27.68 -4.22 -6.13
C ASN A 38 -26.20 -4.48 -6.45
N ASP A 39 -25.39 -3.42 -6.50
CA ASP A 39 -23.96 -3.56 -6.74
C ASP A 39 -23.28 -4.39 -5.65
N LEU A 40 -23.58 -4.11 -4.36
CA LEU A 40 -23.00 -4.85 -3.24
C LEU A 40 -23.31 -6.34 -3.31
N VAL A 41 -24.54 -6.72 -3.66
CA VAL A 41 -24.94 -8.11 -3.86
C VAL A 41 -24.16 -8.73 -5.02
N ASP A 42 -24.06 -8.04 -6.16
CA ASP A 42 -23.32 -8.56 -7.32
C ASP A 42 -21.84 -8.79 -6.99
N LYS A 43 -21.22 -7.88 -6.22
CA LYS A 43 -19.83 -8.05 -5.77
C LYS A 43 -19.70 -9.14 -4.71
N PHE A 44 -20.65 -9.25 -3.80
CA PHE A 44 -20.69 -10.30 -2.78
C PHE A 44 -20.79 -11.68 -3.43
N GLU A 45 -21.65 -11.86 -4.44
CA GLU A 45 -21.74 -13.11 -5.18
C GLU A 45 -20.42 -13.52 -5.83
N TYR A 46 -19.74 -12.55 -6.46
CA TYR A 46 -18.42 -12.79 -7.03
C TYR A 46 -17.42 -13.25 -5.96
N VAL A 47 -17.30 -12.53 -4.84
CA VAL A 47 -16.37 -12.90 -3.75
C VAL A 47 -16.77 -14.23 -3.10
N ALA A 48 -18.06 -14.49 -2.92
CA ALA A 48 -18.56 -15.75 -2.40
C ALA A 48 -18.23 -16.92 -3.33
N ALA A 49 -18.36 -16.75 -4.64
CA ALA A 49 -17.95 -17.75 -5.62
C ALA A 49 -16.44 -18.03 -5.60
N LEU A 50 -15.61 -17.01 -5.35
CA LEU A 50 -14.18 -17.22 -5.14
C LEU A 50 -13.91 -18.08 -3.89
N ALA A 51 -14.74 -17.95 -2.85
CA ALA A 51 -14.61 -18.69 -1.60
C ALA A 51 -15.37 -20.04 -1.58
N GLY A 52 -15.97 -20.48 -2.69
CA GLY A 52 -16.80 -21.69 -2.74
C GLY A 52 -18.08 -21.61 -1.90
N LYS A 53 -18.66 -20.41 -1.78
CA LYS A 53 -19.88 -20.10 -1.01
C LYS A 53 -21.02 -19.59 -1.88
N GLU A 54 -21.12 -20.08 -3.11
CA GLU A 54 -22.15 -19.71 -4.09
C GLU A 54 -23.57 -19.87 -3.53
N ASP A 55 -23.82 -20.95 -2.78
CA ASP A 55 -25.13 -21.22 -2.17
C ASP A 55 -25.55 -20.14 -1.16
N ALA A 56 -24.60 -19.64 -0.36
CA ALA A 56 -24.88 -18.57 0.60
C ALA A 56 -25.23 -17.27 -0.14
N ALA A 57 -24.51 -16.97 -1.22
CA ALA A 57 -24.78 -15.85 -2.11
C ALA A 57 -26.16 -15.93 -2.77
N ALA A 58 -26.52 -17.10 -3.30
CA ALA A 58 -27.83 -17.34 -3.89
C ALA A 58 -28.97 -17.11 -2.90
N ARG A 59 -28.85 -17.62 -1.66
CA ARG A 59 -29.85 -17.41 -0.59
C ARG A 59 -30.04 -15.94 -0.25
N VAL A 60 -28.96 -15.16 -0.16
CA VAL A 60 -29.04 -13.71 0.08
C VAL A 60 -29.78 -13.02 -1.07
N ARG A 61 -29.47 -13.36 -2.33
CA ARG A 61 -30.16 -12.76 -3.47
C ARG A 61 -31.64 -13.14 -3.53
N GLU A 62 -32.00 -14.39 -3.24
CA GLU A 62 -33.39 -14.85 -3.18
C GLU A 62 -34.17 -14.12 -2.08
N PHE A 63 -33.57 -13.98 -0.90
CA PHE A 63 -34.15 -13.22 0.21
C PHE A 63 -34.39 -11.76 -0.18
N LEU A 64 -33.42 -11.08 -0.77
CA LEU A 64 -33.58 -9.68 -1.20
C LEU A 64 -34.61 -9.53 -2.33
N LYS A 65 -34.69 -10.49 -3.25
CA LYS A 65 -35.75 -10.54 -4.27
C LYS A 65 -37.13 -10.61 -3.63
N ALA A 66 -37.31 -11.49 -2.64
CA ALA A 66 -38.57 -11.62 -1.91
C ALA A 66 -38.98 -10.31 -1.22
N LEU A 67 -38.02 -9.59 -0.62
CA LEU A 67 -38.26 -8.28 0.01
C LEU A 67 -38.55 -7.14 -0.99
N SER A 68 -38.17 -7.30 -2.26
CA SER A 68 -38.31 -6.28 -3.32
C SER A 68 -39.55 -6.44 -4.22
N ALA A 69 -40.37 -7.46 -3.98
CA ALA A 69 -41.43 -7.91 -4.89
C ALA A 69 -42.49 -6.83 -5.22
N ASP A 70 -42.73 -5.89 -4.31
CA ASP A 70 -43.79 -4.88 -4.43
C ASP A 70 -43.36 -3.60 -5.17
N LYS A 71 -42.18 -3.58 -5.83
CA LYS A 71 -41.59 -2.42 -6.53
C LYS A 71 -41.35 -1.16 -5.67
N LYS A 72 -41.59 -1.24 -4.36
CA LYS A 72 -41.38 -0.15 -3.37
C LYS A 72 -39.97 -0.16 -2.77
N GLY A 73 -39.02 -0.84 -3.41
CA GLY A 73 -37.68 -1.06 -2.86
C GLY A 73 -37.61 -2.26 -1.91
N ILE A 74 -36.46 -2.47 -1.27
CA ILE A 74 -36.25 -3.52 -0.27
C ILE A 74 -36.67 -2.92 1.06
N GLU A 75 -37.90 -3.22 1.51
CA GLU A 75 -38.45 -2.64 2.73
C GLU A 75 -38.42 -1.09 2.75
N GLY A 76 -38.69 -0.46 1.60
CA GLY A 76 -38.65 0.99 1.43
C GLY A 76 -37.29 1.58 1.05
N ILE A 77 -36.21 0.80 1.06
CA ILE A 77 -34.86 1.23 0.64
C ILE A 77 -34.73 1.15 -0.88
N ASP A 78 -34.19 2.20 -1.53
CA ASP A 78 -33.89 2.16 -2.98
C ASP A 78 -32.59 1.38 -3.24
N PRO A 79 -32.66 0.19 -3.87
CA PRO A 79 -31.49 -0.67 -4.04
C PRO A 79 -30.54 -0.21 -5.16
N LYS A 80 -30.89 0.82 -5.92
CA LYS A 80 -30.10 1.36 -7.04
C LYS A 80 -29.22 2.54 -6.65
N GLN A 81 -29.51 3.16 -5.52
CA GLN A 81 -28.80 4.35 -5.05
C GLN A 81 -27.75 3.96 -4.00
N PRO A 82 -26.61 4.66 -3.93
CA PRO A 82 -25.55 4.38 -2.96
C PRO A 82 -25.91 4.87 -1.55
N PHE A 83 -25.23 4.32 -0.54
CA PHE A 83 -25.32 4.75 0.85
C PHE A 83 -24.15 5.66 1.20
N GLY A 84 -24.38 6.57 2.14
CA GLY A 84 -23.36 7.52 2.59
C GLY A 84 -23.40 7.70 4.09
N ALA A 85 -22.29 8.15 4.66
CA ALA A 85 -22.28 8.74 5.98
C ALA A 85 -21.19 9.80 6.04
N TYR A 86 -21.42 10.89 6.75
CA TYR A 86 -20.43 11.95 6.89
C TYR A 86 -20.37 12.48 8.32
N ALA A 87 -19.19 12.97 8.70
CA ALA A 87 -18.97 13.61 9.99
C ALA A 87 -18.22 14.94 9.83
N LEU A 88 -18.53 15.87 10.72
CA LEU A 88 -17.78 17.11 10.93
C LEU A 88 -17.09 17.01 12.28
N LEU A 89 -15.78 16.83 12.26
CA LEU A 89 -15.04 16.72 13.52
C LEU A 89 -14.92 18.09 14.17
N GLU A 90 -15.48 18.20 15.36
CA GLU A 90 -15.28 19.32 16.27
C GLU A 90 -14.18 19.00 17.28
N LYS A 91 -13.69 20.01 18.00
CA LYS A 91 -12.67 19.82 19.06
C LYS A 91 -13.10 18.77 20.08
N GLU A 92 -14.36 18.79 20.47
CA GLU A 92 -14.97 17.75 21.29
C GLU A 92 -15.57 16.68 20.38
N VAL A 93 -14.85 15.56 20.21
CA VAL A 93 -15.26 14.48 19.29
C VAL A 93 -16.66 13.96 19.62
N ALA A 94 -17.01 13.85 20.91
CA ALA A 94 -18.35 13.42 21.35
C ALA A 94 -19.48 14.36 20.90
N ASN A 95 -19.15 15.61 20.56
CA ASN A 95 -20.12 16.59 20.10
C ASN A 95 -20.20 16.75 18.58
N SER A 96 -19.29 16.09 17.85
CA SER A 96 -19.16 16.17 16.40
C SER A 96 -20.42 15.70 15.68
N PRO A 97 -20.98 16.51 14.76
CA PRO A 97 -22.09 16.09 13.91
C PRO A 97 -21.75 14.85 13.10
N PHE A 98 -22.66 13.88 13.09
CA PHE A 98 -22.59 12.68 12.26
C PHE A 98 -23.95 12.41 11.63
N VAL A 99 -23.96 12.14 10.33
CA VAL A 99 -25.18 11.92 9.56
C VAL A 99 -25.00 10.71 8.64
N VAL A 100 -25.94 9.77 8.70
CA VAL A 100 -26.04 8.64 7.77
C VAL A 100 -27.10 8.94 6.71
N MET A 101 -26.80 8.63 5.45
CA MET A 101 -27.67 8.79 4.30
C MET A 101 -28.07 7.40 3.80
N VAL A 102 -29.34 7.04 4.00
CA VAL A 102 -29.93 5.80 3.49
C VAL A 102 -30.86 6.14 2.33
N PRO A 103 -30.68 5.55 1.13
CA PRO A 103 -31.53 5.84 -0.01
C PRO A 103 -32.93 5.25 0.19
N VAL A 104 -33.98 6.03 -0.11
CA VAL A 104 -35.37 5.65 0.17
C VAL A 104 -36.19 5.68 -1.12
N ALA A 105 -36.84 4.55 -1.42
CA ALA A 105 -37.84 4.42 -2.48
C ALA A 105 -39.27 4.68 -1.97
N ASP A 106 -39.60 4.29 -0.73
CA ASP A 106 -40.93 4.45 -0.11
C ASP A 106 -40.79 4.73 1.40
N GLU A 107 -41.14 5.94 1.84
CA GLU A 107 -41.00 6.38 3.24
C GLU A 107 -41.87 5.55 4.20
N GLU A 108 -43.12 5.27 3.84
CA GLU A 108 -44.04 4.56 4.72
C GLU A 108 -43.59 3.12 4.95
N GLN A 109 -43.11 2.45 3.91
CA GLN A 109 -42.60 1.09 4.03
C GLN A 109 -41.31 1.05 4.85
N PHE A 110 -40.43 2.04 4.68
CA PHE A 110 -39.22 2.15 5.50
C PHE A 110 -39.55 2.28 7.00
N LEU A 111 -40.52 3.12 7.35
CA LEU A 111 -40.93 3.30 8.75
C LEU A 111 -41.60 2.04 9.32
N LYS A 112 -42.47 1.37 8.55
CA LYS A 112 -43.05 0.07 8.92
C LYS A 112 -41.99 -1.01 9.12
N ALA A 113 -40.93 -0.99 8.30
CA ALA A 113 -39.82 -1.92 8.44
C ALA A 113 -39.04 -1.69 9.73
N LEU A 114 -38.77 -0.43 10.10
CA LEU A 114 -38.15 -0.10 11.39
C LEU A 114 -39.00 -0.62 12.57
N GLU A 115 -40.30 -0.37 12.56
CA GLU A 115 -41.22 -0.87 13.60
C GLU A 115 -41.22 -2.40 13.67
N LYS A 116 -41.33 -3.08 12.53
CA LYS A 116 -41.41 -4.54 12.45
C LYS A 116 -40.10 -5.24 12.86
N HIS A 117 -38.95 -4.72 12.41
CA HIS A 117 -37.67 -5.40 12.55
C HIS A 117 -36.87 -4.95 13.78
N LEU A 118 -37.01 -3.69 14.20
CA LEU A 118 -36.30 -3.15 15.36
C LEU A 118 -37.22 -2.96 16.57
N GLY A 119 -38.54 -3.12 16.42
CA GLY A 119 -39.49 -2.94 17.52
C GLY A 119 -39.58 -1.50 18.01
N VAL A 120 -39.21 -0.52 17.16
CA VAL A 120 -39.11 0.89 17.52
C VAL A 120 -40.33 1.66 17.02
N THR A 121 -41.04 2.34 17.91
CA THR A 121 -42.14 3.23 17.52
C THR A 121 -41.57 4.57 17.06
N VAL A 122 -41.94 5.00 15.86
CA VAL A 122 -41.47 6.27 15.31
C VAL A 122 -42.37 7.40 15.80
N GLU A 123 -41.81 8.33 16.55
CA GLU A 123 -42.50 9.51 17.06
C GLU A 123 -42.28 10.72 16.16
N LYS A 124 -43.20 11.69 16.22
CA LYS A 124 -43.01 12.98 15.55
C LYS A 124 -41.94 13.77 16.30
N GLY A 125 -40.88 14.18 15.59
CA GLY A 125 -39.83 15.03 16.14
C GLY A 125 -40.02 16.50 15.78
N ASP A 126 -39.04 17.31 16.16
CA ASP A 126 -39.01 18.75 15.90
C ASP A 126 -38.59 19.06 14.45
N GLU A 127 -38.99 20.23 13.95
CA GLU A 127 -38.56 20.77 12.65
C GLU A 127 -38.76 19.83 11.45
N GLY A 128 -39.80 18.99 11.47
CA GLY A 128 -40.04 18.02 10.40
C GLY A 128 -39.11 16.81 10.43
N THR A 129 -38.43 16.56 11.55
CA THR A 129 -37.78 15.28 11.82
C THR A 129 -38.74 14.27 12.45
N LYS A 130 -38.34 13.00 12.45
CA LYS A 130 -38.98 11.94 13.23
C LYS A 130 -38.00 11.44 14.27
N LYS A 131 -38.50 10.97 15.40
CA LYS A 131 -37.74 10.50 16.54
C LYS A 131 -37.87 8.99 16.65
N VAL A 132 -36.75 8.31 16.82
CA VAL A 132 -36.70 6.85 16.92
C VAL A 132 -35.83 6.45 18.11
N PRO A 133 -36.37 5.69 19.08
CA PRO A 133 -35.54 5.13 20.15
C PRO A 133 -34.57 4.11 19.57
N VAL A 134 -33.29 4.21 19.89
CA VAL A 134 -32.27 3.26 19.45
C VAL A 134 -31.75 2.48 20.66
N PRO A 135 -31.93 1.15 20.70
CA PRO A 135 -31.39 0.32 21.78
C PRO A 135 -29.88 0.59 21.96
N LEU A 136 -29.43 0.80 23.21
CA LEU A 136 -28.04 1.09 23.60
C LEU A 136 -27.46 2.45 23.17
N ALA A 137 -28.06 3.15 22.21
CA ALA A 137 -27.61 4.48 21.75
C ALA A 137 -28.57 5.63 22.13
N GLY A 138 -29.68 5.32 22.82
CA GLY A 138 -30.66 6.28 23.28
C GLY A 138 -31.67 6.63 22.20
N GLU A 139 -31.39 7.66 21.41
CA GLU A 139 -32.32 8.25 20.46
C GLU A 139 -31.61 8.65 19.18
N ALA A 140 -32.29 8.47 18.04
CA ALA A 140 -31.89 8.99 16.75
C ALA A 140 -33.05 9.77 16.12
N HIS A 141 -32.68 10.75 15.31
CA HIS A 141 -33.60 11.56 14.52
C HIS A 141 -33.46 11.22 13.04
N LEU A 142 -34.59 11.23 12.35
CA LEU A 142 -34.72 10.95 10.93
C LEU A 142 -35.24 12.19 10.20
N ARG A 143 -34.67 12.51 9.04
CA ARG A 143 -35.25 13.50 8.10
C ARG A 143 -35.29 12.92 6.70
N PHE A 144 -36.46 12.89 6.07
CA PHE A 144 -36.62 12.48 4.68
C PHE A 144 -36.44 13.68 3.76
N ALA A 145 -35.44 13.65 2.88
CA ALA A 145 -35.15 14.71 1.92
C ALA A 145 -34.31 14.18 0.75
N ASN A 146 -34.38 14.82 -0.42
CA ASN A 146 -33.48 14.52 -1.56
C ASN A 146 -33.45 13.04 -2.01
N GLY A 147 -34.53 12.27 -1.79
CA GLY A 147 -34.58 10.82 -2.09
C GLY A 147 -33.89 9.92 -1.06
N TYR A 148 -33.57 10.46 0.13
CA TYR A 148 -32.86 9.77 1.20
C TYR A 148 -33.54 10.03 2.55
N VAL A 149 -33.30 9.13 3.50
CA VAL A 149 -33.44 9.43 4.92
C VAL A 149 -32.07 9.72 5.52
N TYR A 150 -31.97 10.88 6.16
CA TYR A 150 -30.81 11.31 6.93
C TYR A 150 -31.03 10.95 8.39
N VAL A 151 -30.05 10.27 8.99
CA VAL A 151 -30.11 9.79 10.37
C VAL A 151 -29.01 10.45 11.18
N SER A 152 -29.35 11.05 12.31
CA SER A 152 -28.37 11.65 13.24
C SER A 152 -28.85 11.57 14.68
N GLN A 153 -27.93 11.67 15.65
CA GLN A 153 -28.26 11.74 17.07
C GLN A 153 -28.83 13.09 17.50
N LYS A 154 -28.58 14.18 16.74
CA LYS A 154 -29.03 15.53 17.11
C LYS A 154 -29.88 16.12 15.99
N VAL A 155 -31.05 16.67 16.33
CA VAL A 155 -31.95 17.34 15.36
C VAL A 155 -31.23 18.44 14.57
N LYS A 156 -30.36 19.22 15.24
CA LYS A 156 -29.61 20.32 14.61
C LYS A 156 -28.72 19.87 13.44
N ASP A 157 -28.23 18.63 13.47
CA ASP A 157 -27.34 18.09 12.43
C ASP A 157 -28.14 17.73 11.16
N LEU A 158 -29.47 17.75 11.25
CA LEU A 158 -30.39 17.45 10.15
C LEU A 158 -30.98 18.70 9.50
N ASP A 159 -30.54 19.94 9.80
CA ASP A 159 -31.08 21.16 9.17
C ASP A 159 -31.10 21.04 7.63
N ALA A 160 -32.29 21.19 7.03
CA ALA A 160 -32.57 20.94 5.63
C ALA A 160 -31.77 21.88 4.71
N LYS A 161 -31.38 23.06 5.21
CA LYS A 161 -30.54 24.02 4.48
C LYS A 161 -29.06 23.64 4.52
N ALA A 162 -28.63 22.88 5.53
CA ALA A 162 -27.23 22.49 5.75
C ALA A 162 -26.93 21.04 5.32
N LEU A 163 -27.95 20.22 5.02
CA LEU A 163 -27.76 18.84 4.58
C LEU A 163 -26.87 18.73 3.34
N VAL A 164 -25.90 17.83 3.40
CA VAL A 164 -25.08 17.43 2.25
C VAL A 164 -25.97 16.75 1.20
N LYS A 165 -25.94 17.26 -0.03
CA LYS A 165 -26.81 16.76 -1.11
C LYS A 165 -26.22 15.48 -1.73
N PRO A 166 -27.02 14.40 -1.91
CA PRO A 166 -26.54 13.13 -2.45
C PRO A 166 -25.97 13.28 -3.87
N ALA A 167 -26.61 14.08 -4.71
CA ALA A 167 -26.18 14.32 -6.09
C ALA A 167 -24.74 14.87 -6.19
N THR A 168 -24.30 15.66 -5.22
CA THR A 168 -22.92 16.18 -5.16
C THR A 168 -21.99 15.22 -4.42
N TYR A 169 -22.47 14.62 -3.33
CA TYR A 169 -21.70 13.68 -2.51
C TYR A 169 -21.27 12.43 -3.28
N PHE A 170 -22.14 11.90 -4.14
CA PHE A 170 -21.88 10.71 -4.97
C PHE A 170 -21.52 11.04 -6.42
N ALA A 171 -21.26 12.31 -6.76
CA ALA A 171 -21.00 12.74 -8.15
C ALA A 171 -19.79 12.03 -8.79
N ASN A 172 -18.78 11.71 -7.98
CA ASN A 172 -17.54 11.07 -8.44
C ASN A 172 -17.63 9.56 -8.21
N ASP A 173 -18.24 8.86 -9.17
CA ASP A 173 -18.18 7.41 -9.25
C ASP A 173 -16.81 6.97 -9.78
N ASP A 174 -16.05 6.28 -8.94
CA ASP A 174 -14.70 5.78 -9.25
C ASP A 174 -14.62 4.25 -9.31
N GLY A 175 -15.76 3.55 -9.30
CA GLY A 175 -15.81 2.08 -9.27
C GLY A 175 -15.62 1.44 -7.89
N ALA A 176 -15.34 2.19 -6.82
CA ALA A 176 -15.13 1.61 -5.48
C ALA A 176 -16.44 1.02 -4.91
N ILE A 177 -16.31 -0.12 -4.21
CA ILE A 177 -17.39 -0.77 -3.46
C ILE A 177 -17.64 -0.02 -2.15
N ALA A 178 -16.55 0.34 -1.50
CA ALA A 178 -16.52 1.10 -0.27
C ALA A 178 -15.37 2.10 -0.34
N SER A 179 -15.60 3.31 0.15
CA SER A 179 -14.57 4.31 0.31
C SER A 179 -14.71 5.04 1.64
N LEU A 180 -13.58 5.28 2.30
CA LEU A 180 -13.43 6.22 3.42
C LEU A 180 -12.54 7.36 2.96
N ILE A 181 -13.00 8.59 3.11
CA ILE A 181 -12.24 9.81 2.81
C ILE A 181 -12.16 10.62 4.10
N VAL A 182 -10.95 10.98 4.49
CA VAL A 182 -10.66 11.86 5.63
C VAL A 182 -9.95 13.09 5.08
N HIS A 183 -10.62 14.24 5.18
CA HIS A 183 -10.08 15.55 4.82
C HIS A 183 -9.21 16.04 5.97
N VAL A 184 -7.91 15.73 5.92
CA VAL A 184 -6.93 15.98 6.99
C VAL A 184 -6.80 17.47 7.29
N ASP A 185 -6.91 18.30 6.27
CA ASP A 185 -6.88 19.77 6.38
C ASP A 185 -8.09 20.34 7.14
N ARG A 186 -9.22 19.64 7.13
CA ARG A 186 -10.45 19.99 7.86
C ARG A 186 -10.51 19.47 9.30
N ILE A 187 -9.53 18.68 9.74
CA ILE A 187 -9.46 18.24 11.14
C ILE A 187 -9.10 19.45 12.03
N PRO A 188 -9.74 19.66 13.19
CA PRO A 188 -9.32 20.68 14.14
C PRO A 188 -7.85 20.55 14.53
N ALA A 189 -7.13 21.68 14.62
CA ALA A 189 -5.70 21.69 14.93
C ALA A 189 -5.37 20.98 16.25
N ASP A 190 -6.22 21.14 17.27
CA ASP A 190 -6.06 20.50 18.58
C ASP A 190 -6.12 18.96 18.47
N LEU A 191 -7.01 18.42 17.62
CA LEU A 191 -7.10 16.97 17.41
C LEU A 191 -5.90 16.44 16.63
N ARG A 192 -5.39 17.19 15.64
CA ARG A 192 -4.14 16.82 14.95
C ARG A 192 -2.95 16.81 15.91
N ALA A 193 -2.84 17.83 16.76
CA ALA A 193 -1.78 17.93 17.76
C ALA A 193 -1.87 16.79 18.78
N PHE A 194 -3.08 16.46 19.25
CA PHE A 194 -3.31 15.33 20.14
C PHE A 194 -2.90 14.00 19.49
N ALA A 195 -3.35 13.73 18.26
CA ALA A 195 -3.00 12.52 17.53
C ALA A 195 -1.49 12.41 17.29
N PHE A 196 -0.84 13.51 16.91
CA PHE A 196 0.62 13.55 16.77
C PHE A 196 1.32 13.28 18.10
N GLY A 197 0.86 13.87 19.20
CA GLY A 197 1.43 13.63 20.53
C GLY A 197 1.33 12.15 20.96
N GLN A 198 0.22 11.46 20.67
CA GLN A 198 0.09 10.02 20.93
C GLN A 198 1.06 9.20 20.08
N PHE A 199 1.19 9.54 18.79
CA PHE A 199 2.15 8.90 17.91
C PHE A 199 3.60 9.11 18.39
N GLU A 200 3.94 10.34 18.75
CA GLU A 200 5.26 10.71 19.27
C GLU A 200 5.59 9.94 20.57
N LEU A 201 4.63 9.80 21.48
CA LEU A 201 4.80 8.98 22.68
C LEU A 201 5.10 7.52 22.33
N GLY A 202 4.35 6.92 21.40
CA GLY A 202 4.59 5.54 20.95
C GLY A 202 5.96 5.35 20.29
N VAL A 203 6.37 6.28 19.42
CA VAL A 203 7.70 6.28 18.80
C VAL A 203 8.80 6.42 19.86
N ASN A 204 8.62 7.30 20.84
CA ASN A 204 9.58 7.50 21.93
C ASN A 204 9.65 6.30 22.88
N GLN A 205 8.56 5.55 23.06
CA GLN A 205 8.58 4.27 23.78
C GLN A 205 9.39 3.22 23.02
N GLU A 206 9.20 3.11 21.70
CA GLU A 206 9.97 2.18 20.86
C GLU A 206 11.45 2.57 20.79
N ARG A 207 11.75 3.87 20.73
CA ARG A 207 13.11 4.41 20.79
C ARG A 207 13.85 3.92 22.04
N LYS A 208 13.14 3.84 23.17
CA LYS A 208 13.68 3.39 24.46
C LYS A 208 13.87 1.88 24.57
N LYS A 209 13.18 1.08 23.76
CA LYS A 209 13.40 -0.38 23.77
C LYS A 209 14.83 -0.67 23.33
N ASN A 210 15.51 -1.56 24.05
CA ASN A 210 16.91 -1.98 23.83
C ASN A 210 17.99 -0.91 24.09
N GLU A 211 17.67 0.24 24.70
CA GLU A 211 18.66 1.31 25.00
C GLU A 211 19.88 0.82 25.82
N GLY A 212 19.74 -0.25 26.62
CA GLY A 212 20.83 -0.79 27.44
C GLY A 212 21.92 -1.52 26.64
N ASN A 213 21.61 -2.01 25.44
CA ASN A 213 22.49 -2.88 24.64
C ASN A 213 23.07 -2.19 23.40
N GLU A 214 22.68 -0.94 23.14
CA GLU A 214 23.09 -0.19 21.95
C GLU A 214 24.33 0.68 22.23
N SER A 215 25.28 0.65 21.30
CA SER A 215 26.40 1.58 21.24
C SER A 215 25.96 3.04 21.01
N PRO A 216 26.80 4.04 21.30
CA PRO A 216 26.48 5.44 21.02
C PRO A 216 26.15 5.70 19.53
N ALA A 217 26.86 5.04 18.60
CA ALA A 217 26.64 5.20 17.17
C ALA A 217 25.31 4.56 16.72
N GLU A 218 24.98 3.37 17.22
CA GLU A 218 23.68 2.72 16.96
C GLU A 218 22.52 3.57 17.48
N LYS A 219 22.63 4.13 18.69
CA LYS A 219 21.64 5.04 19.27
C LYS A 219 21.44 6.27 18.39
N LYS A 220 22.52 6.84 17.86
CA LYS A 220 22.46 8.01 16.97
C LYS A 220 21.75 7.68 15.64
N LEU A 221 22.10 6.56 14.99
CA LEU A 221 21.45 6.12 13.76
C LEU A 221 19.96 5.84 13.99
N LYS A 222 19.63 5.11 15.05
CA LYS A 222 18.25 4.85 15.45
C LYS A 222 17.47 6.13 15.72
N GLY A 223 18.08 7.09 16.43
CA GLY A 223 17.55 8.42 16.67
C GLY A 223 17.19 9.15 15.38
N LEU A 224 18.11 9.22 14.42
CA LEU A 224 17.89 9.85 13.12
C LEU A 224 16.74 9.21 12.33
N VAL A 225 16.62 7.87 12.36
CA VAL A 225 15.51 7.16 11.72
C VAL A 225 14.17 7.54 12.37
N PHE A 226 14.10 7.53 13.69
CA PHE A 226 12.87 7.93 14.39
C PHE A 226 12.53 9.40 14.22
N ASP A 227 13.52 10.29 14.20
CA ASP A 227 13.31 11.72 13.96
C ASP A 227 12.79 11.96 12.53
N ALA A 228 13.31 11.23 11.54
CA ALA A 228 12.78 11.25 10.17
C ALA A 228 11.33 10.76 10.10
N ILE A 229 10.97 9.71 10.85
CA ILE A 229 9.59 9.22 10.96
C ILE A 229 8.69 10.28 11.60
N LEU A 230 9.10 10.89 12.71
CA LEU A 230 8.33 11.94 13.39
C LEU A 230 8.13 13.17 12.50
N ALA A 231 9.20 13.63 11.83
CA ALA A 231 9.13 14.74 10.89
C ALA A 231 8.23 14.43 9.70
N GLY A 232 8.32 13.21 9.16
CA GLY A 232 7.44 12.73 8.08
C GLY A 232 5.97 12.74 8.48
N THR A 233 5.63 12.16 9.64
CA THR A 233 4.26 12.12 10.16
C THR A 233 3.72 13.51 10.51
N LYS A 234 4.57 14.39 11.07
CA LYS A 234 4.18 15.79 11.32
C LYS A 234 3.88 16.51 10.01
N GLY A 235 4.77 16.36 9.02
CA GLY A 235 4.59 16.92 7.68
C GLY A 235 3.30 16.46 7.02
N THR A 236 2.95 15.17 7.10
CA THR A 236 1.68 14.67 6.58
C THR A 236 0.47 15.23 7.34
N LEU A 237 0.52 15.40 8.66
CA LEU A 237 -0.60 16.00 9.39
C LEU A 237 -0.78 17.50 9.11
N ASP A 238 0.31 18.25 8.94
CA ASP A 238 0.28 19.70 8.72
C ASP A 238 -0.04 20.06 7.24
N ASP A 239 0.63 19.38 6.31
CA ASP A 239 0.50 19.61 4.86
C ASP A 239 -0.55 18.72 4.19
N GLY A 240 -1.07 17.72 4.89
CA GLY A 240 -2.05 16.77 4.38
C GLY A 240 -3.33 17.45 3.89
N LYS A 241 -3.87 16.93 2.80
CA LYS A 241 -5.16 17.32 2.26
C LYS A 241 -6.17 16.18 2.49
N ASP A 242 -6.01 15.05 1.80
CA ASP A 242 -6.94 13.93 1.88
C ASP A 242 -6.21 12.62 2.18
N LEU A 243 -6.76 11.83 3.09
CA LEU A 243 -6.48 10.39 3.22
C LEU A 243 -7.69 9.63 2.70
N THR A 244 -7.50 8.81 1.68
CA THR A 244 -8.57 8.05 1.03
C THR A 244 -8.26 6.55 1.05
N ILE A 245 -9.19 5.73 1.53
CA ILE A 245 -9.13 4.27 1.51
C ILE A 245 -10.26 3.78 0.62
N LYS A 246 -9.96 2.92 -0.37
CA LYS A 246 -10.94 2.36 -1.31
C LYS A 246 -10.78 0.87 -1.45
N LEU A 247 -11.92 0.18 -1.56
CA LEU A 247 -12.01 -1.25 -1.84
C LEU A 247 -12.71 -1.46 -3.18
N PHE A 248 -12.18 -2.37 -4.00
CA PHE A 248 -12.72 -2.69 -5.32
C PHE A 248 -12.82 -4.20 -5.50
N ALA A 249 -13.86 -4.63 -6.20
CA ALA A 249 -13.95 -5.96 -6.79
C ALA A 249 -14.48 -5.84 -8.22
N ASP A 250 -13.74 -6.36 -9.18
CA ASP A 250 -14.10 -6.36 -10.59
C ASP A 250 -14.15 -7.79 -11.15
N PRO A 251 -15.37 -8.36 -11.27
CA PRO A 251 -15.55 -9.68 -11.86
C PRO A 251 -15.07 -9.78 -13.32
N LYS A 252 -15.01 -8.66 -14.07
CA LYS A 252 -14.60 -8.68 -15.48
C LYS A 252 -13.11 -8.89 -15.65
N SER A 253 -12.31 -8.20 -14.85
CA SER A 253 -10.84 -8.32 -14.84
C SER A 253 -10.33 -9.39 -13.87
N ASP A 254 -11.24 -9.99 -13.08
CA ASP A 254 -10.97 -10.94 -12.00
C ASP A 254 -10.03 -10.32 -10.94
N ASP A 255 -10.29 -9.08 -10.54
CA ASP A 255 -9.44 -8.29 -9.64
C ASP A 255 -10.13 -7.93 -8.33
N LEU A 256 -9.43 -8.12 -7.22
CA LEU A 256 -9.72 -7.52 -5.91
C LEU A 256 -8.63 -6.50 -5.60
N ASN A 257 -9.01 -5.27 -5.29
CA ASN A 257 -8.03 -4.20 -5.02
C ASN A 257 -8.37 -3.45 -3.73
N ALA A 258 -7.33 -3.10 -2.98
CA ALA A 258 -7.38 -2.12 -1.92
C ALA A 258 -6.40 -1.00 -2.25
N GLU A 259 -6.86 0.25 -2.18
CA GLU A 259 -6.04 1.44 -2.43
C GLU A 259 -6.10 2.35 -1.21
N VAL A 260 -4.94 2.77 -0.72
CA VAL A 260 -4.80 3.87 0.24
C VAL A 260 -4.04 4.99 -0.45
N THR A 261 -4.65 6.15 -0.55
CA THR A 261 -4.09 7.32 -1.22
C THR A 261 -4.03 8.47 -0.23
N PHE A 262 -2.87 9.12 -0.17
CA PHE A 262 -2.64 10.29 0.66
C PHE A 262 -2.18 11.46 -0.21
N SER A 263 -2.96 12.55 -0.20
CA SER A 263 -2.67 13.77 -0.94
C SER A 263 -2.18 14.87 0.01
N ALA A 264 -1.28 15.72 -0.50
CA ALA A 264 -0.78 16.88 0.22
C ALA A 264 -1.22 18.17 -0.49
N LYS A 265 -1.31 19.27 0.25
CA LYS A 265 -1.57 20.59 -0.31
C LYS A 265 -0.48 20.96 -1.32
N SER A 266 -0.88 21.49 -2.46
CA SER A 266 0.06 21.89 -3.52
C SER A 266 1.09 22.90 -3.01
N GLY A 267 2.36 22.75 -3.44
CA GLY A 267 3.45 23.66 -3.09
C GLY A 267 4.15 23.38 -1.75
N THR A 268 3.61 22.49 -0.91
CA THR A 268 4.20 22.08 0.37
C THR A 268 5.43 21.20 0.21
N THR A 269 6.22 21.05 1.28
CA THR A 269 7.36 20.13 1.31
C THR A 269 6.90 18.68 1.13
N THR A 270 5.78 18.31 1.77
CA THR A 270 5.21 16.96 1.65
C THR A 270 4.82 16.61 0.21
N ALA A 271 4.18 17.53 -0.52
CA ALA A 271 3.85 17.33 -1.93
C ALA A 271 5.10 17.15 -2.81
N ARG A 272 6.15 17.94 -2.57
CA ARG A 272 7.44 17.79 -3.29
C ARG A 272 8.10 16.44 -3.00
N ASN A 273 8.04 15.98 -1.74
CA ASN A 273 8.56 14.67 -1.36
C ASN A 273 7.84 13.54 -2.11
N PHE A 274 6.50 13.59 -2.22
CA PHE A 274 5.77 12.60 -3.01
C PHE A 274 6.18 12.62 -4.49
N SER A 275 6.33 13.80 -5.08
CA SER A 275 6.75 13.91 -6.49
C SER A 275 8.17 13.41 -6.71
N ALA A 276 9.08 13.68 -5.77
CA ALA A 276 10.45 13.17 -5.79
C ALA A 276 10.51 11.64 -5.68
N LEU A 277 9.54 11.01 -5.01
CA LEU A 277 9.42 9.55 -4.95
C LEU A 277 8.94 8.94 -6.28
N GLY A 278 8.05 9.60 -7.01
CA GLY A 278 7.47 9.10 -8.28
C GLY A 278 8.37 9.24 -9.51
N SER A 279 9.44 10.03 -9.45
CA SER A 279 10.33 10.32 -10.59
C SER A 279 11.60 9.47 -10.63
N LYS A 280 11.73 8.47 -9.74
CA LYS A 280 12.96 7.71 -9.56
C LYS A 280 13.08 6.55 -10.56
N THR A 281 14.27 6.43 -11.15
CA THR A 281 14.66 5.27 -11.97
C THR A 281 15.60 4.33 -11.20
N SER A 282 15.53 3.03 -11.44
CA SER A 282 16.38 2.00 -10.82
C SER A 282 17.09 1.17 -11.88
N LEU A 283 18.42 1.15 -11.85
CA LEU A 283 19.23 0.20 -12.61
C LEU A 283 19.07 -1.23 -12.07
N PRO A 284 19.12 -1.48 -10.74
CA PRO A 284 18.81 -2.79 -10.19
C PRO A 284 17.52 -3.42 -10.69
N ALA A 285 16.42 -2.65 -10.72
CA ALA A 285 15.15 -3.13 -11.23
C ALA A 285 15.19 -3.46 -12.73
N GLY A 286 15.98 -2.71 -13.51
CA GLY A 286 16.25 -3.03 -14.91
C GLY A 286 17.03 -4.35 -15.06
N ILE A 287 18.06 -4.56 -14.23
CA ILE A 287 18.89 -5.77 -14.25
C ILE A 287 18.05 -7.02 -13.95
N VAL A 288 17.18 -6.97 -12.95
CA VAL A 288 16.35 -8.12 -12.57
C VAL A 288 15.05 -8.24 -13.37
N ALA A 289 14.84 -7.40 -14.39
CA ALA A 289 13.64 -7.40 -15.19
C ALA A 289 13.55 -8.68 -16.04
N THR A 290 12.57 -9.51 -15.75
CA THR A 290 12.37 -10.81 -16.41
C THR A 290 10.94 -10.95 -16.90
N ALA A 291 10.76 -11.76 -17.96
CA ALA A 291 9.44 -12.11 -18.44
C ALA A 291 8.84 -13.22 -17.55
N ASN A 292 7.61 -13.02 -17.10
CA ASN A 292 6.84 -14.01 -16.33
C ASN A 292 7.57 -14.58 -15.10
N PRO A 293 8.11 -13.75 -14.18
CA PRO A 293 8.73 -14.26 -12.96
C PRO A 293 7.74 -14.98 -12.05
N ALA A 294 8.24 -15.87 -11.19
CA ALA A 294 7.48 -16.41 -10.06
C ALA A 294 7.29 -15.34 -8.97
N ALA A 295 8.32 -14.53 -8.74
CA ALA A 295 8.23 -13.32 -7.93
C ALA A 295 9.20 -12.26 -8.44
N LYS A 296 8.86 -10.99 -8.28
CA LYS A 296 9.80 -9.88 -8.41
C LYS A 296 9.47 -8.81 -7.40
N GLY A 297 10.48 -8.07 -6.98
CA GLY A 297 10.27 -6.91 -6.13
C GLY A 297 11.40 -5.92 -6.23
N ASN A 298 11.11 -4.69 -5.84
CA ASN A 298 12.10 -3.64 -5.67
C ASN A 298 11.80 -2.80 -4.43
N LEU A 299 12.84 -2.16 -3.94
CA LEU A 299 12.78 -1.13 -2.92
C LEU A 299 13.75 -0.02 -3.31
N LYS A 300 13.22 1.19 -3.49
CA LYS A 300 13.98 2.40 -3.81
C LYS A 300 13.65 3.53 -2.82
N LEU A 301 14.47 3.65 -1.79
CA LEU A 301 14.42 4.70 -0.78
C LEU A 301 15.62 5.63 -0.93
N ALA A 302 15.43 6.91 -0.59
CA ALA A 302 16.55 7.81 -0.38
C ALA A 302 16.24 8.73 0.79
N MET A 303 17.25 8.99 1.61
CA MET A 303 17.21 10.03 2.62
C MET A 303 17.01 11.40 1.98
N THR A 304 16.32 12.28 2.69
CA THR A 304 16.22 13.69 2.29
C THR A 304 17.54 14.40 2.57
N ASP A 305 17.79 15.50 1.85
CA ASP A 305 19.04 16.27 1.99
C ASP A 305 19.26 16.77 3.42
N GLY A 306 18.18 17.03 4.16
CA GLY A 306 18.22 17.54 5.54
C GLY A 306 18.86 16.59 6.55
N ILE A 307 18.77 15.26 6.34
CA ILE A 307 19.28 14.26 7.29
C ILE A 307 20.53 13.52 6.78
N LYS A 308 20.82 13.61 5.48
CA LYS A 308 21.89 12.84 4.82
C LYS A 308 23.27 13.08 5.45
N LYS A 309 23.58 14.32 5.82
CA LYS A 309 24.86 14.67 6.46
C LYS A 309 25.01 14.02 7.83
N GLU A 310 23.97 14.10 8.67
CA GLU A 310 23.96 13.54 10.02
C GLU A 310 24.01 12.02 9.98
N PHE A 311 23.28 11.42 9.04
CA PHE A 311 23.32 9.99 8.78
C PHE A 311 24.72 9.52 8.36
N SER A 312 25.36 10.19 7.39
CA SER A 312 26.72 9.85 6.98
C SER A 312 27.70 9.93 8.15
N ALA A 313 27.59 10.96 9.00
CA ALA A 313 28.44 11.09 10.18
C ALA A 313 28.20 9.97 11.21
N ALA A 314 26.94 9.56 11.42
CA ALA A 314 26.61 8.46 12.31
C ALA A 314 27.10 7.10 11.77
N VAL A 315 27.04 6.89 10.45
CA VAL A 315 27.65 5.72 9.79
C VAL A 315 29.17 5.71 9.96
N ASP A 316 29.83 6.85 9.85
CA ASP A 316 31.28 6.98 10.10
C ASP A 316 31.67 6.59 11.53
N GLU A 317 30.90 7.05 12.52
CA GLU A 317 31.09 6.67 13.92
C GLU A 317 30.88 5.16 14.13
N LEU A 318 29.85 4.58 13.51
CA LEU A 318 29.58 3.14 13.58
C LEU A 318 30.75 2.32 13.01
N PHE A 319 31.28 2.72 11.86
CA PHE A 319 32.44 2.05 11.26
C PHE A 319 33.70 2.19 12.10
N ALA A 320 33.95 3.35 12.68
CA ALA A 320 35.08 3.55 13.57
C ALA A 320 34.98 2.69 14.84
N GLU A 321 33.77 2.53 15.39
CA GLU A 321 33.54 1.67 16.55
C GLU A 321 33.68 0.18 16.21
N ALA A 322 33.13 -0.25 15.08
CA ALA A 322 33.30 -1.62 14.58
C ALA A 322 34.78 -1.98 14.42
N LEU A 323 35.58 -1.07 13.86
CA LEU A 323 37.04 -1.26 13.73
C LEU A 323 37.75 -1.36 15.07
N LYS A 324 37.37 -0.53 16.06
CA LYS A 324 37.96 -0.57 17.40
C LYS A 324 37.64 -1.86 18.17
N LYS A 325 36.47 -2.44 17.91
CA LYS A 325 36.01 -3.67 18.59
C LYS A 325 36.45 -4.95 17.87
N ALA A 326 36.92 -4.85 16.63
CA ALA A 326 37.36 -6.01 15.87
C ALA A 326 38.68 -6.57 16.43
N PRO A 327 38.81 -7.91 16.52
CA PRO A 327 40.10 -8.57 16.78
C PRO A 327 41.19 -8.08 15.82
N ASP A 328 42.43 -7.98 16.31
CA ASP A 328 43.55 -7.41 15.54
C ASP A 328 43.80 -8.14 14.20
N ASP A 329 43.59 -9.46 14.18
CA ASP A 329 43.71 -10.31 12.98
C ASP A 329 42.58 -10.08 11.95
N GLN A 330 41.48 -9.43 12.35
CA GLN A 330 40.32 -9.13 11.50
C GLN A 330 40.23 -7.65 11.09
N GLN A 331 40.94 -6.75 11.77
CA GLN A 331 40.87 -5.30 11.51
C GLN A 331 41.21 -4.93 10.07
N ALA A 332 42.20 -5.59 9.45
CA ALA A 332 42.58 -5.32 8.07
C ALA A 332 41.47 -5.67 7.07
N VAL A 333 40.82 -6.83 7.25
CA VAL A 333 39.69 -7.27 6.42
C VAL A 333 38.50 -6.34 6.61
N LEU A 334 38.16 -6.02 7.86
CA LEU A 334 37.05 -5.13 8.19
C LEU A 334 37.26 -3.73 7.61
N LYS A 335 38.48 -3.18 7.69
CA LYS A 335 38.82 -1.87 7.09
C LYS A 335 38.62 -1.88 5.58
N SER A 336 39.05 -2.96 4.91
CA SER A 336 38.87 -3.10 3.47
C SER A 336 37.39 -3.26 3.09
N LEU A 337 36.61 -3.99 3.89
CA LEU A 337 35.16 -4.13 3.68
C LEU A 337 34.45 -2.79 3.86
N ILE A 338 34.74 -2.06 4.94
CA ILE A 338 34.18 -0.73 5.21
C ILE A 338 34.50 0.24 4.06
N ALA A 339 35.73 0.23 3.53
CA ALA A 339 36.09 1.04 2.38
C ALA A 339 35.25 0.69 1.13
N ALA A 340 34.97 -0.60 0.92
CA ALA A 340 34.18 -1.09 -0.20
C ALA A 340 32.68 -0.74 -0.11
N VAL A 341 32.06 -0.90 1.07
CA VAL A 341 30.60 -0.70 1.23
C VAL A 341 30.22 0.68 1.75
N GLY A 342 31.17 1.37 2.39
CA GLY A 342 30.96 2.64 3.07
C GLY A 342 30.38 3.74 2.17
N PRO A 343 30.90 3.99 0.96
CA PRO A 343 30.32 4.99 0.06
C PRO A 343 28.85 4.72 -0.28
N THR A 344 28.50 3.44 -0.49
CA THR A 344 27.12 3.03 -0.79
C THR A 344 26.21 3.29 0.41
N ILE A 345 26.61 2.86 1.62
CA ILE A 345 25.81 3.07 2.83
C ILE A 345 25.64 4.56 3.10
N LYS A 346 26.73 5.34 3.11
CA LYS A 346 26.71 6.80 3.38
C LYS A 346 25.94 7.61 2.35
N SER A 347 25.69 7.06 1.16
CA SER A 347 24.88 7.74 0.14
C SER A 347 23.45 8.03 0.63
N GLY A 348 22.97 7.28 1.63
CA GLY A 348 21.59 7.38 2.13
C GLY A 348 20.57 6.89 1.10
N GLU A 349 21.00 6.20 0.06
CA GLU A 349 20.17 5.62 -1.00
C GLU A 349 20.14 4.10 -0.85
N LEU A 350 18.95 3.53 -0.74
CA LEU A 350 18.72 2.09 -0.84
C LEU A 350 17.97 1.83 -2.13
N ASP A 351 18.61 1.19 -3.10
CA ASP A 351 18.00 0.76 -4.35
C ASP A 351 18.39 -0.69 -4.59
N VAL A 352 17.43 -1.58 -4.37
CA VAL A 352 17.59 -3.03 -4.46
C VAL A 352 16.41 -3.61 -5.23
N ALA A 353 16.68 -4.62 -6.03
CA ALA A 353 15.64 -5.37 -6.72
C ALA A 353 16.01 -6.85 -6.81
N ALA A 354 15.01 -7.71 -6.80
CA ALA A 354 15.19 -9.14 -6.96
C ALA A 354 14.08 -9.73 -7.83
N SER A 355 14.39 -10.83 -8.52
CA SER A 355 13.44 -11.63 -9.26
C SER A 355 13.75 -13.11 -9.11
N LEU A 356 12.71 -13.89 -8.81
CA LEU A 356 12.70 -15.34 -8.85
C LEU A 356 12.06 -15.79 -10.15
N VAL A 357 12.81 -16.51 -10.99
CA VAL A 357 12.41 -16.95 -12.32
C VAL A 357 12.17 -18.45 -12.31
N GLY A 358 11.10 -18.89 -12.95
CA GLY A 358 10.74 -20.30 -13.05
C GLY A 358 9.34 -20.59 -12.48
N PRO A 359 9.10 -21.81 -11.98
CA PRO A 359 10.00 -22.98 -12.12
C PRO A 359 10.24 -23.34 -13.60
N ASN A 360 11.40 -23.91 -13.92
CA ASN A 360 11.72 -24.46 -15.24
C ASN A 360 11.06 -25.84 -15.45
N ALA A 361 11.29 -26.48 -16.59
CA ALA A 361 10.69 -27.80 -16.89
C ALA A 361 11.08 -28.91 -15.90
N LYS A 362 12.19 -28.76 -15.17
CA LYS A 362 12.65 -29.67 -14.11
C LYS A 362 12.13 -29.29 -12.71
N GLY A 363 11.38 -28.20 -12.59
CA GLY A 363 10.86 -27.71 -11.31
C GLY A 363 11.78 -26.75 -10.57
N HIS A 364 12.98 -26.45 -11.09
CA HIS A 364 13.93 -25.57 -10.41
C HIS A 364 13.63 -24.09 -10.68
N VAL A 365 13.96 -23.23 -9.72
CA VAL A 365 13.89 -21.77 -9.86
C VAL A 365 15.29 -21.17 -9.94
N HIS A 366 15.40 -20.02 -10.60
CA HIS A 366 16.62 -19.21 -10.63
C HIS A 366 16.37 -17.90 -9.89
N LEU A 367 17.36 -17.38 -9.18
CA LEU A 367 17.30 -16.09 -8.51
C LEU A 367 18.21 -15.11 -9.24
N ILE A 368 17.76 -13.87 -9.41
CA ILE A 368 18.64 -12.74 -9.72
C ILE A 368 18.31 -11.58 -8.76
N THR A 369 19.33 -10.98 -8.18
CA THR A 369 19.23 -9.81 -7.32
C THR A 369 20.24 -8.77 -7.76
N ALA A 370 19.92 -7.51 -7.60
CA ALA A 370 20.82 -6.40 -7.87
C ALA A 370 20.62 -5.31 -6.82
N LEU A 371 21.70 -4.61 -6.52
CA LEU A 371 21.71 -3.43 -5.65
C LEU A 371 22.52 -2.32 -6.30
N ALA A 372 22.07 -1.07 -6.12
CA ALA A 372 22.84 0.08 -6.54
C ALA A 372 24.06 0.25 -5.62
N ALA A 373 25.19 0.57 -6.22
CA ALA A 373 26.44 0.80 -5.53
C ALA A 373 26.95 2.20 -5.83
N LYS A 374 27.65 2.79 -4.86
CA LYS A 374 28.61 3.87 -5.07
C LYS A 374 30.00 3.29 -4.96
N ASP A 375 30.85 3.60 -5.93
CA ASP A 375 32.24 3.14 -6.02
C ASP A 375 32.38 1.61 -5.99
N GLY A 376 31.52 0.89 -6.71
CA GLY A 376 31.52 -0.58 -6.69
C GLY A 376 32.81 -1.23 -7.20
N LYS A 377 33.73 -0.48 -7.85
CA LYS A 377 35.11 -0.94 -8.08
C LYS A 377 35.89 -1.22 -6.79
N GLU A 378 35.64 -0.48 -5.71
CA GLU A 378 36.28 -0.78 -4.41
C GLU A 378 35.76 -2.10 -3.84
N PHE A 379 34.48 -2.42 -4.07
CA PHE A 379 33.94 -3.74 -3.76
C PHE A 379 34.60 -4.85 -4.58
N GLU A 380 34.79 -4.64 -5.89
CA GLU A 380 35.51 -5.59 -6.73
C GLU A 380 36.95 -5.83 -6.24
N LYS A 381 37.67 -4.75 -5.90
CA LYS A 381 39.03 -4.85 -5.31
C LYS A 381 39.02 -5.63 -4.01
N PHE A 382 38.04 -5.38 -3.13
CA PHE A 382 37.86 -6.14 -1.89
C PHE A 382 37.65 -7.63 -2.17
N VAL A 383 36.75 -7.99 -3.09
CA VAL A 383 36.50 -9.39 -3.46
C VAL A 383 37.76 -10.05 -4.00
N LYS A 384 38.47 -9.40 -4.92
CA LYS A 384 39.73 -9.92 -5.49
C LYS A 384 40.80 -10.14 -4.42
N LYS A 385 40.95 -9.16 -3.51
CA LYS A 385 41.88 -9.26 -2.38
C LYS A 385 41.48 -10.38 -1.43
N PHE A 386 40.21 -10.49 -1.07
CA PHE A 386 39.71 -11.53 -0.17
C PHE A 386 39.95 -12.94 -0.75
N VAL A 387 39.67 -13.13 -2.05
CA VAL A 387 39.95 -14.40 -2.73
C VAL A 387 41.46 -14.67 -2.83
N GLY A 388 42.29 -13.65 -3.05
CA GLY A 388 43.74 -13.82 -3.04
C GLY A 388 44.31 -14.18 -1.67
N ASP A 389 43.81 -13.56 -0.60
CA ASP A 389 44.31 -13.74 0.76
C ASP A 389 43.78 -15.04 1.41
N TYR A 390 42.55 -15.44 1.08
CA TYR A 390 41.83 -16.54 1.75
C TYR A 390 41.39 -17.67 0.80
N GLY A 391 41.75 -17.61 -0.48
CA GLY A 391 41.32 -18.55 -1.52
C GLY A 391 41.56 -20.02 -1.17
N ASP A 392 42.74 -20.35 -0.64
CA ASP A 392 43.08 -21.72 -0.26
C ASP A 392 42.20 -22.24 0.89
N LEU A 393 41.83 -21.37 1.83
CA LEU A 393 40.96 -21.72 2.96
C LEU A 393 39.51 -21.94 2.51
N ILE A 394 39.00 -21.04 1.66
CA ILE A 394 37.60 -21.12 1.18
C ILE A 394 37.43 -22.11 0.03
N GLY A 395 38.52 -22.50 -0.64
CA GLY A 395 38.55 -23.46 -1.74
C GLY A 395 37.99 -24.83 -1.39
N ALA A 396 38.04 -25.22 -0.11
CA ALA A 396 37.41 -26.43 0.40
C ALA A 396 35.87 -26.40 0.32
N PHE A 397 35.27 -25.22 0.26
CA PHE A 397 33.81 -25.01 0.25
C PHE A 397 33.30 -24.47 -1.07
N VAL A 398 34.10 -23.65 -1.75
CA VAL A 398 33.71 -22.95 -2.99
C VAL A 398 34.85 -22.88 -3.99
N GLU A 399 34.56 -23.10 -5.27
CA GLU A 399 35.45 -22.76 -6.38
C GLU A 399 35.09 -21.36 -6.90
N ILE A 400 36.05 -20.43 -6.88
CA ILE A 400 35.84 -19.06 -7.35
C ILE A 400 36.68 -18.80 -8.59
N LYS A 401 36.01 -18.45 -9.69
CA LYS A 401 36.63 -17.96 -10.93
C LYS A 401 36.32 -16.48 -11.09
N LEU A 402 37.34 -15.65 -10.92
CA LEU A 402 37.24 -14.21 -11.09
C LEU A 402 37.37 -13.81 -12.56
N ASP A 403 36.70 -12.72 -12.97
CA ASP A 403 36.83 -12.10 -14.29
C ASP A 403 36.58 -13.07 -15.46
N VAL A 404 35.60 -13.98 -15.30
CA VAL A 404 35.25 -14.98 -16.32
C VAL A 404 34.75 -14.33 -17.60
N GLU A 405 34.10 -13.17 -17.49
CA GLU A 405 33.58 -12.41 -18.63
C GLU A 405 33.40 -10.94 -18.24
N LYS A 406 33.46 -10.05 -19.24
CA LYS A 406 33.05 -8.66 -19.10
C LYS A 406 31.78 -8.40 -19.89
N VAL A 407 30.73 -7.95 -19.23
CA VAL A 407 29.43 -7.64 -19.84
C VAL A 407 29.14 -6.16 -19.69
N GLY A 408 29.43 -5.38 -20.75
CA GLY A 408 29.32 -3.93 -20.70
C GLY A 408 30.26 -3.33 -19.64
N ALA A 409 29.69 -2.67 -18.64
CA ALA A 409 30.43 -2.06 -17.54
C ALA A 409 30.73 -3.04 -16.39
N PHE A 410 30.23 -4.27 -16.45
CA PHE A 410 30.32 -5.23 -15.35
C PHE A 410 31.43 -6.27 -15.57
N ASN A 411 32.18 -6.56 -14.52
CA ASN A 411 33.04 -7.74 -14.43
C ASN A 411 32.23 -8.87 -13.80
N LEU A 412 32.21 -10.02 -14.47
CA LEU A 412 31.47 -11.20 -14.06
C LEU A 412 32.43 -12.21 -13.42
N HIS A 413 32.01 -12.77 -12.30
CA HIS A 413 32.71 -13.79 -11.53
C HIS A 413 31.77 -14.99 -11.35
N ARG A 414 32.32 -16.20 -11.36
CA ARG A 414 31.59 -17.46 -11.13
C ARG A 414 32.04 -18.07 -9.82
N ILE A 415 31.08 -18.44 -8.99
CA ILE A 415 31.30 -19.06 -7.69
C ILE A 415 30.52 -20.38 -7.70
N GLU A 416 31.17 -21.49 -7.42
CA GLU A 416 30.53 -22.81 -7.40
C GLU A 416 30.73 -23.45 -6.04
N LEU A 417 29.64 -23.83 -5.37
CA LEU A 417 29.74 -24.55 -4.10
C LEU A 417 30.20 -25.99 -4.35
N GLN A 418 31.14 -26.47 -3.54
CA GLN A 418 31.54 -27.88 -3.53
C GLN A 418 30.42 -28.76 -2.98
N GLN A 419 29.73 -28.26 -1.94
CA GLN A 419 28.59 -28.91 -1.31
C GLN A 419 27.45 -27.91 -1.15
N ALA A 420 26.23 -28.37 -1.37
CA ALA A 420 25.01 -27.65 -1.06
C ALA A 420 24.09 -28.61 -0.32
N ASP A 421 23.26 -28.08 0.58
CA ASP A 421 22.25 -28.91 1.24
C ASP A 421 21.18 -29.38 0.24
N GLU A 422 20.49 -30.46 0.59
CA GLU A 422 19.49 -31.10 -0.28
C GLU A 422 18.36 -30.14 -0.68
N ASN A 423 17.99 -29.18 0.19
CA ASN A 423 16.92 -28.22 -0.13
C ASN A 423 17.39 -27.19 -1.15
N PHE A 424 18.63 -26.71 -1.05
CA PHE A 424 19.21 -25.81 -2.03
C PHE A 424 19.26 -26.46 -3.43
N GLU A 425 19.75 -27.70 -3.51
CA GLU A 425 19.79 -28.45 -4.78
C GLU A 425 18.38 -28.72 -5.32
N LYS A 426 17.42 -29.07 -4.46
CA LYS A 426 16.02 -29.29 -4.85
C LYS A 426 15.35 -28.03 -5.41
N ILE A 427 15.69 -26.85 -4.88
CA ILE A 427 15.09 -25.58 -5.29
C ILE A 427 15.75 -25.04 -6.57
N PHE A 428 17.09 -24.98 -6.61
CA PHE A 428 17.82 -24.29 -7.68
C PHE A 428 18.36 -25.23 -8.76
N GLY A 429 18.57 -26.52 -8.45
CA GLY A 429 19.14 -27.49 -9.38
C GLY A 429 20.56 -27.18 -9.84
N THR A 430 21.26 -26.30 -9.11
CA THR A 430 22.62 -25.85 -9.40
C THR A 430 23.31 -25.49 -8.10
N LYS A 431 24.65 -25.47 -8.12
CA LYS A 431 25.53 -24.96 -7.04
C LYS A 431 26.23 -23.66 -7.44
N VAL A 432 25.86 -23.13 -8.61
CA VAL A 432 26.56 -22.03 -9.26
C VAL A 432 25.86 -20.71 -8.93
N PHE A 433 26.69 -19.77 -8.46
CA PHE A 433 26.38 -18.39 -8.26
C PHE A 433 27.19 -17.56 -9.26
N TRP A 434 26.59 -16.49 -9.73
CA TRP A 434 27.27 -15.48 -10.53
C TRP A 434 27.27 -14.17 -9.77
N LEU A 435 28.42 -13.51 -9.72
CA LEU A 435 28.57 -12.19 -9.13
C LEU A 435 29.01 -11.23 -10.22
N ALA A 436 28.27 -10.15 -10.42
CA ALA A 436 28.63 -9.08 -11.32
C ALA A 436 28.91 -7.80 -10.54
N THR A 437 30.03 -7.14 -10.83
CA THR A 437 30.48 -5.92 -10.16
C THR A 437 30.68 -4.80 -11.18
N SER A 438 30.26 -3.58 -10.85
CA SER A 438 30.51 -2.36 -11.63
C SER A 438 30.62 -1.16 -10.68
N ASP A 439 30.93 0.03 -11.20
CA ASP A 439 30.93 1.24 -10.37
C ASP A 439 29.57 1.58 -9.76
N THR A 440 28.48 1.23 -10.46
CA THR A 440 27.13 1.75 -10.15
C THR A 440 26.17 0.70 -9.59
N ALA A 441 26.51 -0.58 -9.69
CA ALA A 441 25.66 -1.67 -9.22
C ALA A 441 26.46 -2.96 -8.97
N LEU A 442 25.96 -3.77 -8.04
CA LEU A 442 26.33 -5.18 -7.87
C LEU A 442 25.11 -6.03 -8.22
N ALA A 443 25.32 -7.18 -8.86
CA ALA A 443 24.27 -8.15 -9.12
C ALA A 443 24.74 -9.56 -8.80
N ILE A 444 23.82 -10.39 -8.30
CA ILE A 444 24.07 -11.79 -7.98
C ILE A 444 22.97 -12.62 -8.64
N SER A 445 23.31 -13.75 -9.24
CA SER A 445 22.31 -14.74 -9.66
C SER A 445 22.67 -16.16 -9.22
N ILE A 446 21.64 -16.99 -9.08
CA ILE A 446 21.75 -18.43 -8.83
C ILE A 446 21.16 -19.11 -10.06
N GLU A 447 22.04 -19.62 -10.92
CA GLU A 447 21.72 -20.24 -12.20
C GLU A 447 22.95 -20.99 -12.75
N PRO A 448 22.76 -22.02 -13.60
CA PRO A 448 23.88 -22.82 -14.09
C PRO A 448 24.86 -22.02 -14.98
N GLU A 449 24.34 -21.33 -16.00
CA GLU A 449 25.17 -20.80 -17.11
C GLU A 449 25.33 -19.26 -17.12
N GLY A 450 24.69 -18.56 -16.19
CA GLY A 450 24.78 -17.10 -16.09
C GLY A 450 23.99 -16.35 -17.16
N GLU A 451 23.10 -17.01 -17.90
CA GLU A 451 22.32 -16.39 -18.98
C GLU A 451 21.41 -15.26 -18.47
N LEU A 452 20.76 -15.47 -17.34
CA LEU A 452 19.84 -14.53 -16.71
C LEU A 452 20.58 -13.26 -16.28
N ILE A 453 21.71 -13.39 -15.58
CA ILE A 453 22.51 -12.24 -15.18
C ILE A 453 23.10 -11.53 -16.39
N LYS A 454 23.71 -12.24 -17.36
CA LYS A 454 24.30 -11.63 -18.57
C LYS A 454 23.26 -10.84 -19.37
N LYS A 455 22.02 -11.31 -19.43
CA LYS A 455 20.90 -10.57 -20.04
C LYS A 455 20.57 -9.31 -19.24
N GLY A 456 20.44 -9.45 -17.92
CA GLY A 456 20.12 -8.34 -17.00
C GLY A 456 21.16 -7.22 -17.02
N LEU A 457 22.45 -7.54 -17.08
CA LEU A 457 23.54 -6.55 -17.08
C LEU A 457 23.55 -5.62 -18.31
N LYS A 458 22.78 -5.92 -19.35
CA LYS A 458 22.59 -5.07 -20.54
C LYS A 458 21.44 -4.07 -20.38
N ALA A 459 20.72 -4.12 -19.26
CA ALA A 459 19.56 -3.27 -19.01
C ALA A 459 19.93 -1.81 -18.76
N GLN A 460 18.95 -0.93 -18.97
CA GLN A 460 19.02 0.47 -18.61
C GLN A 460 18.22 0.73 -17.32
N PRO A 461 18.45 1.84 -16.61
CA PRO A 461 17.59 2.25 -15.50
C PRO A 461 16.14 2.40 -15.95
N VAL A 462 15.20 1.86 -15.17
CA VAL A 462 13.76 1.92 -15.46
C VAL A 462 13.01 2.69 -14.37
N PRO A 463 11.91 3.41 -14.68
CA PRO A 463 11.04 3.99 -13.66
C PRO A 463 10.50 2.91 -12.72
N VAL A 464 10.52 3.17 -11.42
CA VAL A 464 10.04 2.22 -10.40
C VAL A 464 9.17 2.88 -9.35
N ALA A 465 8.29 2.09 -8.76
CA ALA A 465 7.64 2.44 -7.50
C ALA A 465 8.69 2.56 -6.37
N VAL A 466 8.32 3.21 -5.27
CA VAL A 466 9.16 3.29 -4.06
C VAL A 466 9.40 1.90 -3.49
N ALA A 467 8.36 1.09 -3.47
CA ALA A 467 8.44 -0.33 -3.15
C ALA A 467 7.43 -1.05 -4.04
N SER A 468 7.79 -2.22 -4.56
CA SER A 468 6.82 -3.10 -5.21
C SER A 468 7.18 -4.56 -5.04
N VAL A 469 6.15 -5.40 -5.01
CA VAL A 469 6.25 -6.86 -5.01
C VAL A 469 5.15 -7.39 -5.91
N ASP A 470 5.52 -8.20 -6.90
CA ASP A 470 4.62 -8.98 -7.74
C ASP A 470 4.94 -10.46 -7.54
N ALA A 471 3.93 -11.26 -7.22
CA ALA A 471 4.05 -12.68 -6.95
C ALA A 471 3.03 -13.47 -7.76
N ALA A 472 3.49 -14.47 -8.51
CA ALA A 472 2.66 -15.45 -9.20
C ALA A 472 2.40 -16.63 -8.25
N VAL A 473 1.23 -16.61 -7.60
CA VAL A 473 0.85 -17.55 -6.54
C VAL A 473 0.95 -18.99 -7.03
N ALA A 474 0.56 -19.29 -8.27
CA ALA A 474 0.62 -20.65 -8.80
C ALA A 474 2.05 -21.16 -8.94
N LYS A 475 2.99 -20.28 -9.30
CA LYS A 475 4.42 -20.62 -9.45
C LYS A 475 5.13 -20.77 -8.11
N LEU A 476 4.70 -20.00 -7.10
CA LEU A 476 5.29 -20.05 -5.76
C LEU A 476 4.69 -21.16 -4.89
N ALA A 477 3.50 -21.65 -5.21
CA ALA A 477 2.80 -22.63 -4.38
C ALA A 477 3.64 -23.89 -4.05
N PRO A 478 4.37 -24.51 -4.99
CA PRO A 478 5.21 -25.68 -4.67
C PRO A 478 6.36 -25.35 -3.69
N LEU A 479 6.85 -24.11 -3.69
CA LEU A 479 7.90 -23.65 -2.77
C LEU A 479 7.32 -23.28 -1.40
N ALA A 480 6.13 -22.70 -1.37
CA ALA A 480 5.45 -22.28 -0.14
C ALA A 480 4.76 -23.43 0.60
N GLN A 481 4.52 -24.56 -0.07
CA GLN A 481 3.87 -25.75 0.48
C GLN A 481 4.72 -27.00 0.18
N PRO A 482 5.95 -27.09 0.74
CA PRO A 482 6.88 -28.19 0.43
C PRO A 482 6.35 -29.57 0.89
N ASP A 483 5.47 -29.58 1.88
CA ASP A 483 4.89 -30.79 2.47
C ASP A 483 3.56 -31.20 1.82
N ALA A 484 2.98 -30.36 0.95
CA ALA A 484 1.74 -30.70 0.26
C ALA A 484 1.98 -31.83 -0.74
N LYS A 485 1.07 -32.80 -0.80
CA LYS A 485 1.18 -33.89 -1.77
C LYS A 485 1.17 -33.30 -3.19
N PRO A 486 2.16 -33.62 -4.05
CA PRO A 486 2.27 -33.00 -5.37
C PRO A 486 1.01 -33.13 -6.24
N ASP A 487 0.31 -34.26 -6.16
CA ASP A 487 -0.90 -34.49 -6.97
C ASP A 487 -2.11 -33.69 -6.47
N GLU A 488 -2.26 -33.53 -5.14
CA GLU A 488 -3.31 -32.69 -4.54
C GLU A 488 -3.07 -31.21 -4.89
N LEU A 489 -1.81 -30.75 -4.78
CA LEU A 489 -1.44 -29.38 -5.14
C LEU A 489 -1.65 -29.10 -6.64
N LYS A 490 -1.27 -30.04 -7.52
CA LYS A 490 -1.51 -29.94 -8.96
C LYS A 490 -3.00 -29.91 -9.30
N ALA A 491 -3.81 -30.76 -8.64
CA ALA A 491 -5.25 -30.77 -8.83
C ALA A 491 -5.87 -29.43 -8.42
N LEU A 492 -5.45 -28.88 -7.28
CA LEU A 492 -5.93 -27.59 -6.79
C LEU A 492 -5.51 -26.42 -7.72
N LEU A 493 -4.26 -26.40 -8.19
CA LEU A 493 -3.80 -25.41 -9.16
C LEU A 493 -4.61 -25.46 -10.47
N LYS A 494 -4.91 -26.67 -10.95
CA LYS A 494 -5.73 -26.89 -12.15
C LYS A 494 -7.18 -26.45 -11.92
N ASP A 495 -7.75 -26.71 -10.75
CA ASP A 495 -9.11 -26.24 -10.40
C ASP A 495 -9.18 -24.70 -10.35
N ALA A 496 -8.25 -24.06 -9.64
CA ALA A 496 -8.28 -22.62 -9.45
C ALA A 496 -7.95 -21.84 -10.73
N PHE A 497 -6.92 -22.26 -11.47
CA PHE A 497 -6.35 -21.48 -12.56
C PHE A 497 -6.55 -22.08 -13.97
N GLY A 498 -6.97 -23.34 -14.07
CA GLY A 498 -7.02 -24.08 -15.33
C GLY A 498 -5.63 -24.51 -15.82
N GLY A 499 -5.46 -24.62 -17.14
CA GLY A 499 -4.20 -25.06 -17.76
C GLY A 499 -3.13 -23.98 -17.93
N ASN A 500 -3.47 -22.70 -17.74
CA ASN A 500 -2.51 -21.60 -17.84
C ASN A 500 -2.80 -20.53 -16.76
N PRO A 501 -2.04 -20.55 -15.64
CA PRO A 501 -2.24 -19.61 -14.55
C PRO A 501 -1.70 -18.22 -14.84
N ALA A 502 -0.78 -18.06 -15.80
CA ALA A 502 -0.05 -16.81 -16.01
C ALA A 502 -1.00 -15.60 -16.18
N GLY A 503 -0.81 -14.59 -15.31
CA GLY A 503 -1.61 -13.37 -15.31
C GLY A 503 -2.97 -13.48 -14.60
N LYS A 504 -3.36 -14.67 -14.16
CA LYS A 504 -4.59 -14.96 -13.39
C LYS A 504 -4.32 -15.32 -11.93
N ASP A 505 -3.05 -15.41 -11.56
CA ASP A 505 -2.57 -15.88 -10.27
C ASP A 505 -1.72 -14.84 -9.54
N THR A 506 -1.82 -13.57 -9.94
CA THR A 506 -0.91 -12.53 -9.46
C THR A 506 -1.44 -11.84 -8.20
N ALA A 507 -0.53 -11.66 -7.25
CA ALA A 507 -0.66 -10.76 -6.11
C ALA A 507 0.37 -9.64 -6.26
N THR A 508 -0.09 -8.39 -6.18
CA THR A 508 0.72 -7.20 -6.37
C THR A 508 0.56 -6.28 -5.17
N PHE A 509 1.69 -5.82 -4.65
CA PHE A 509 1.78 -4.73 -3.68
C PHE A 509 2.66 -3.63 -4.25
N SER A 510 2.27 -2.37 -4.08
CA SER A 510 3.10 -1.24 -4.50
C SER A 510 2.88 0.01 -3.64
N ILE A 511 3.95 0.79 -3.49
CA ILE A 511 3.96 2.14 -2.94
C ILE A 511 4.49 3.07 -4.01
N GLU A 512 3.64 3.92 -4.55
CA GLU A 512 3.94 4.85 -5.64
C GLU A 512 3.98 6.29 -5.09
N GLY A 513 4.99 7.06 -5.50
CA GLY A 513 5.00 8.51 -5.35
C GLY A 513 4.47 9.21 -6.60
N GLY A 514 4.32 10.54 -6.54
CA GLY A 514 3.84 11.37 -7.64
C GLY A 514 3.14 12.62 -7.09
N GLU A 515 2.00 12.97 -7.67
CA GLU A 515 1.12 14.03 -7.12
C GLU A 515 0.57 13.67 -5.73
N GLN A 516 0.49 12.36 -5.44
CA GLN A 516 0.01 11.78 -4.19
C GLN A 516 0.84 10.55 -3.86
N LEU A 517 0.89 10.18 -2.58
CA LEU A 517 1.43 8.90 -2.16
C LEU A 517 0.33 7.85 -2.25
N LYS A 518 0.59 6.75 -2.94
CA LYS A 518 -0.41 5.71 -3.19
C LYS A 518 0.12 4.34 -2.81
N VAL A 519 -0.59 3.67 -1.93
CA VAL A 519 -0.39 2.26 -1.57
C VAL A 519 -1.49 1.44 -2.24
N LYS A 520 -1.10 0.46 -3.04
CA LYS A 520 -2.02 -0.44 -3.75
C LYS A 520 -1.71 -1.88 -3.38
N PHE A 521 -2.76 -2.61 -3.02
CA PHE A 521 -2.76 -4.06 -3.00
C PHE A 521 -3.75 -4.55 -4.05
N LYS A 522 -3.33 -5.47 -4.90
CA LYS A 522 -4.11 -6.07 -5.97
C LYS A 522 -3.94 -7.58 -5.94
N LEU A 523 -5.04 -8.30 -6.00
CA LEU A 523 -5.05 -9.76 -5.99
C LEU A 523 -6.02 -10.27 -7.05
N LYS A 524 -5.56 -11.22 -7.87
CA LYS A 524 -6.46 -11.91 -8.78
C LYS A 524 -7.46 -12.78 -8.02
N GLY A 525 -8.74 -12.72 -8.38
CA GLY A 525 -9.79 -13.46 -7.70
C GLY A 525 -9.53 -14.96 -7.65
N LYS A 526 -9.05 -15.55 -8.75
CA LYS A 526 -8.64 -16.97 -8.76
C LYS A 526 -7.54 -17.33 -7.75
N ALA A 527 -6.69 -16.38 -7.36
CA ALA A 527 -5.70 -16.61 -6.30
C ALA A 527 -6.36 -16.72 -4.91
N VAL A 528 -7.49 -16.03 -4.67
CA VAL A 528 -8.32 -16.23 -3.47
C VAL A 528 -8.92 -17.62 -3.44
N ARG A 529 -9.47 -18.08 -4.58
CA ARG A 529 -10.00 -19.44 -4.72
C ARG A 529 -8.95 -20.49 -4.42
N PHE A 530 -7.74 -20.30 -4.95
CA PHE A 530 -6.61 -21.17 -4.64
C PHE A 530 -6.28 -21.19 -3.15
N GLY A 531 -6.20 -20.01 -2.50
CA GLY A 531 -5.95 -19.90 -1.06
C GLY A 531 -7.01 -20.61 -0.20
N ALA A 532 -8.29 -20.42 -0.52
CA ALA A 532 -9.39 -21.10 0.17
C ALA A 532 -9.30 -22.63 0.03
N GLY A 533 -8.92 -23.12 -1.15
CA GLY A 533 -8.69 -24.55 -1.38
C GLY A 533 -7.47 -25.10 -0.65
N LEU A 534 -6.40 -24.31 -0.49
CA LEU A 534 -5.23 -24.71 0.31
C LEU A 534 -5.60 -24.88 1.78
N ASP A 535 -6.38 -23.97 2.36
CA ASP A 535 -6.83 -24.08 3.76
C ASP A 535 -7.71 -25.31 3.96
N ALA A 536 -8.57 -25.64 2.99
CA ALA A 536 -9.39 -26.85 3.01
C ALA A 536 -8.55 -28.15 2.92
N LEU A 537 -7.37 -28.11 2.30
CA LEU A 537 -6.43 -29.25 2.30
C LEU A 537 -5.74 -29.42 3.65
N LYS A 538 -5.38 -28.33 4.34
CA LYS A 538 -4.74 -28.38 5.67
C LYS A 538 -5.68 -28.82 6.78
N GLY A 539 -6.98 -28.62 6.62
CA GLY A 539 -8.02 -29.05 7.56
C GLY A 539 -8.43 -30.52 7.45
N LYS A 540 -7.84 -31.28 6.51
CA LYS A 540 -8.02 -32.72 6.33
C LYS A 540 -6.75 -33.45 6.72
#